data_AF-A0AAD7KI42-F1
#
_entry.id   AF-A0AAD7KI42-F1
#
_cell.length_a   1.000
_cell.length_b   1.000
_cell.length_c   1.000
_cell.angle_alpha   90.00
_cell.angle_beta   90.00
_cell.angle_gamma   90.00
#
_symmetry.space_group_name_H-M   'P 1'
#
loop_
_entity.id
_entity.type
_entity.pdbx_description
1 polymer ?
#
loop_
_entity_poly.entity_id
_entity_poly.type
_entity_poly.pdbx_seq_one_letter_code
_entity_poly.pdbx_strand_id
1 'polypeptide(L)'
;MHALKFRWVKNHKGQYVDGHERDDVVRYRQEVFLPAWYRMEGRMRAWTGDNMDNLEELVDLINQTGKRLVVWFHDESIFYVHDRRPSQWVADGVSPTPYAKGEGPSMMVADFVSADYGWLRSKDGLESARVIFRPGKNRDGYFTNEEILAQLAKAMDILERDYPDEDHVFVFDNATTHLKRAEDAISARKMSRNTPAVGKNWGIEVNLRNAAGEVVYDEKRKPKKTKIKMANGFFADGTPQDFYFGMETERPGVFKGMAVILKERGHDITYTD
;
A
#
# COMPACT_ATOMS: atom_id res chain seq x y z
N MET A 1 10.88 35.30 -31.06
CA MET A 1 10.93 33.92 -31.60
C MET A 1 10.21 33.76 -32.93
N HIS A 2 8.95 34.22 -33.09
CA HIS A 2 8.28 34.20 -34.40
C HIS A 2 9.02 34.97 -35.50
N ALA A 3 9.58 36.14 -35.18
CA ALA A 3 10.42 36.91 -36.11
C ALA A 3 11.70 36.15 -36.54
N LEU A 4 12.12 35.12 -35.80
CA LEU A 4 13.26 34.25 -36.10
C LEU A 4 12.85 32.96 -36.82
N LYS A 5 11.58 32.83 -37.24
CA LYS A 5 11.00 31.61 -37.84
C LYS A 5 11.06 30.39 -36.91
N PHE A 6 10.73 30.60 -35.62
CA PHE A 6 10.55 29.52 -34.66
C PHE A 6 9.08 29.44 -34.22
N ARG A 7 8.56 28.22 -34.08
CA ARG A 7 7.23 27.92 -33.55
C ARG A 7 7.33 27.15 -32.23
N TRP A 8 6.46 27.49 -31.27
CA TRP A 8 6.30 26.72 -30.04
C TRP A 8 5.45 25.49 -30.33
N VAL A 9 5.95 24.30 -30.02
CA VAL A 9 5.23 23.04 -30.18
C VAL A 9 5.00 22.45 -28.80
N LYS A 10 3.75 22.08 -28.49
CA LYS A 10 3.35 21.43 -27.25
C LYS A 10 2.56 20.17 -27.56
N ASN A 11 3.03 19.02 -27.10
CA ASN A 11 2.22 17.80 -27.10
C ASN A 11 1.27 17.87 -25.91
N HIS A 12 0.00 18.15 -26.15
CA HIS A 12 -1.04 18.08 -25.13
C HIS A 12 -1.29 16.62 -24.78
N LYS A 13 -0.88 16.20 -23.58
CA LYS A 13 -1.56 15.09 -22.90
C LYS A 13 -2.74 15.71 -22.15
N GLY A 14 -3.93 15.11 -22.24
CA GLY A 14 -5.08 15.54 -21.45
C GLY A 14 -4.76 15.49 -19.95
N GLN A 15 -5.45 16.30 -19.16
CA GLN A 15 -5.37 16.21 -17.70
C GLN A 15 -6.07 14.93 -17.23
N TYR A 16 -5.47 14.24 -16.27
CA TYR A 16 -6.13 13.16 -15.57
C TYR A 16 -7.17 13.76 -14.62
N VAL A 17 -8.42 13.36 -14.76
CA VAL A 17 -9.46 13.68 -13.78
C VAL A 17 -9.43 12.57 -12.74
N ASP A 18 -8.79 12.85 -11.61
CA ASP A 18 -8.81 11.92 -10.49
C ASP A 18 -10.23 11.89 -9.91
N GLY A 19 -10.76 10.70 -9.65
CA GLY A 19 -12.15 10.47 -9.23
C GLY A 19 -12.44 10.88 -7.78
N HIS A 20 -11.79 11.94 -7.29
CA HIS A 20 -11.89 12.46 -5.93
C HIS A 20 -13.29 13.00 -5.60
N GLU A 21 -14.03 13.46 -6.60
CA GLU A 21 -15.42 13.94 -6.46
C GLU A 21 -16.47 12.83 -6.62
N ARG A 22 -16.10 11.54 -6.65
CA ARG A 22 -17.08 10.44 -6.61
C ARG A 22 -17.77 10.40 -5.24
N ASP A 23 -19.07 10.13 -5.23
CA ASP A 23 -19.90 10.13 -4.01
C ASP A 23 -19.34 9.24 -2.89
N ASP A 24 -18.78 8.07 -3.22
CA ASP A 24 -18.18 7.16 -2.24
C ASP A 24 -16.92 7.75 -1.59
N VAL A 25 -16.10 8.45 -2.39
CA VAL A 25 -14.87 9.12 -1.92
C VAL A 25 -15.22 10.34 -1.07
N VAL A 26 -16.17 11.16 -1.52
CA VAL A 26 -16.64 12.34 -0.78
C VAL A 26 -17.25 11.90 0.55
N ARG A 27 -18.08 10.86 0.57
CA ARG A 27 -18.66 10.30 1.79
C ARG A 27 -17.57 9.84 2.76
N TYR A 28 -16.60 9.05 2.29
CA TYR A 28 -15.48 8.61 3.13
C TYR A 28 -14.69 9.80 3.70
N ARG A 29 -14.40 10.80 2.87
CA ARG A 29 -13.71 12.03 3.30
C ARG A 29 -14.46 12.73 4.44
N GLN A 30 -15.77 12.94 4.28
CA GLN A 30 -16.60 13.69 5.22
C GLN A 30 -16.94 12.92 6.49
N GLU A 31 -17.23 11.61 6.38
CA GLU A 31 -17.76 10.81 7.49
C GLU A 31 -16.67 10.04 8.26
N VAL A 32 -15.51 9.78 7.64
CA VAL A 32 -14.45 8.95 8.22
C VAL A 32 -13.15 9.72 8.38
N PHE A 33 -12.58 10.20 7.27
CA PHE A 33 -11.23 10.80 7.28
C PHE A 33 -11.18 12.10 8.08
N LEU A 34 -12.02 13.09 7.75
CA LEU A 34 -12.01 14.38 8.44
C LEU A 34 -12.34 14.24 9.94
N PRO A 35 -13.36 13.47 10.38
CA PRO A 35 -13.61 13.26 11.79
C PRO A 35 -12.44 12.55 12.52
N ALA A 36 -11.75 11.61 11.86
CA ALA A 36 -10.55 11.00 12.44
C ALA A 36 -9.41 12.02 12.57
N TRP A 37 -9.20 12.86 11.55
CA TRP A 37 -8.22 13.93 11.56
C TRP A 37 -8.46 14.93 12.70
N TYR A 38 -9.69 15.43 12.85
CA TYR A 38 -10.03 16.39 13.90
C TYR A 38 -9.86 15.85 15.33
N ARG A 39 -10.02 14.55 15.55
CA ARG A 39 -9.71 13.93 16.86
C ARG A 39 -8.23 13.94 17.19
N MET A 40 -7.38 13.99 16.17
CA MET A 40 -5.93 13.96 16.30
C MET A 40 -5.32 15.36 16.33
N GLU A 41 -5.94 16.32 15.64
CA GLU A 41 -5.45 17.69 15.42
C GLU A 41 -5.02 18.40 16.71
N GLY A 42 -5.78 18.26 17.81
CA GLY A 42 -5.45 18.91 19.09
C GLY A 42 -4.14 18.45 19.74
N ARG A 43 -3.55 17.34 19.28
CA ARG A 43 -2.24 16.83 19.73
C ARG A 43 -1.12 17.08 18.71
N MET A 44 -1.45 17.61 17.54
CA MET A 44 -0.49 17.93 16.49
C MET A 44 0.04 19.36 16.67
N ARG A 45 1.25 19.61 16.17
CA ARG A 45 1.77 20.98 16.09
C ARG A 45 1.01 21.76 15.03
N ALA A 46 0.44 22.90 15.41
CA ALA A 46 -0.17 23.85 14.49
C ALA A 46 0.84 24.93 14.11
N TRP A 47 0.99 25.22 12.82
CA TRP A 47 1.86 26.28 12.31
C TRP A 47 0.96 27.42 11.81
N THR A 48 1.00 28.55 12.50
CA THR A 48 0.23 29.77 12.18
C THR A 48 1.18 30.95 12.15
N GLY A 49 0.84 32.01 11.42
CA GLY A 49 1.69 33.21 11.37
C GLY A 49 1.98 33.79 12.76
N ASP A 50 1.05 33.65 13.70
CA ASP A 50 1.12 34.24 15.04
C ASP A 50 1.90 33.39 16.06
N ASN A 51 2.15 32.10 15.79
CA ASN A 51 2.80 31.19 16.73
C ASN A 51 4.18 30.70 16.28
N MET A 52 4.71 31.24 15.18
CA MET A 52 6.06 30.91 14.68
C MET A 52 7.14 31.19 15.72
N ASP A 53 6.98 32.24 16.54
CA ASP A 53 7.97 32.65 17.55
C ASP A 53 7.82 31.92 18.91
N ASN A 54 6.67 31.27 19.17
CA ASN A 54 6.35 30.63 20.46
C ASN A 54 6.10 29.12 20.33
N LEU A 55 6.77 28.47 19.38
CA LEU A 55 6.51 27.08 19.03
C LEU A 55 6.83 26.09 20.18
N GLU A 56 7.87 26.40 20.96
CA GLU A 56 8.30 25.58 22.11
C GLU A 56 7.22 25.57 23.20
N GLU A 57 6.63 26.72 23.52
CA GLU A 57 5.57 26.85 24.51
C GLU A 57 4.30 26.07 24.10
N LEU A 58 3.97 26.06 22.81
CA LEU A 58 2.86 25.28 22.27
C LEU A 58 3.12 23.78 22.42
N VAL A 59 4.35 23.34 22.16
CA VAL A 59 4.76 21.93 22.32
C VAL A 59 4.67 21.52 23.79
N ASP A 60 5.13 22.37 24.71
CA ASP A 60 5.04 22.11 26.14
C ASP A 60 3.59 22.01 26.61
N LEU A 61 2.70 22.87 26.09
CA LEU A 61 1.27 22.80 26.40
C LEU A 61 0.65 21.48 25.91
N ILE A 62 0.98 21.04 24.69
CA ILE A 62 0.52 19.76 24.16
C ILE A 62 0.99 18.63 25.08
N ASN A 63 2.28 18.61 25.41
CA ASN A 63 2.91 17.61 26.26
C ASN A 63 2.29 17.53 27.67
N GLN A 64 1.81 18.66 28.21
CA GLN A 64 1.09 18.70 29.48
C GLN A 64 -0.31 18.05 29.40
N THR A 65 -0.93 18.05 28.21
CA THR A 65 -2.27 17.48 27.98
C THR A 65 -2.25 16.05 27.43
N GLY A 66 -1.08 15.56 27.00
CA GLY A 66 -0.87 14.21 26.50
C GLY A 66 0.41 14.12 25.65
N LYS A 67 0.70 12.95 25.06
CA LYS A 67 1.81 12.85 24.10
C LYS A 67 1.49 13.62 22.82
N ARG A 68 2.44 14.43 22.36
CA ARG A 68 2.42 15.05 21.04
C ARG A 68 2.28 13.98 19.95
N LEU A 69 1.46 14.27 18.95
CA LEU A 69 1.22 13.41 17.81
C LEU A 69 1.93 13.97 16.57
N VAL A 70 2.73 13.13 15.91
CA VAL A 70 3.41 13.47 14.66
C VAL A 70 2.87 12.60 13.52
N VAL A 71 2.49 13.25 12.43
CA VAL A 71 1.93 12.57 11.25
C VAL A 71 3.00 12.43 10.17
N TRP A 72 3.16 11.20 9.69
CA TRP A 72 4.10 10.82 8.63
C TRP A 72 3.32 10.42 7.38
N PHE A 73 3.41 11.23 6.33
CA PHE A 73 2.83 10.94 5.03
C PHE A 73 3.80 10.10 4.19
N HIS A 74 3.29 9.02 3.63
CA HIS A 74 4.02 8.13 2.73
C HIS A 74 3.52 8.28 1.29
N ASP A 75 4.45 8.21 0.33
CA ASP A 75 4.13 8.10 -1.08
C ASP A 75 5.30 7.45 -1.85
N GLU A 76 5.02 6.91 -3.04
CA GLU A 76 6.00 6.35 -3.96
C GLU A 76 6.05 7.11 -5.28
N SER A 77 7.18 7.74 -5.56
CA SER A 77 7.42 8.46 -6.82
C SER A 77 8.36 7.71 -7.75
N ILE A 78 8.01 7.61 -9.03
CA ILE A 78 8.85 7.01 -10.07
C ILE A 78 9.40 8.09 -10.99
N PHE A 79 10.72 8.11 -11.15
CA PHE A 79 11.45 8.99 -12.05
C PHE A 79 12.01 8.19 -13.23
N TYR A 80 11.94 8.75 -14.43
CA TYR A 80 12.41 8.11 -15.65
C TYR A 80 13.58 8.89 -16.25
N VAL A 81 14.58 8.18 -16.80
CA VAL A 81 15.77 8.82 -17.42
C VAL A 81 15.40 9.69 -18.62
N HIS A 82 14.28 9.39 -19.30
CA HIS A 82 13.80 10.18 -20.44
C HIS A 82 12.59 11.04 -20.09
N ASP A 83 12.31 11.28 -18.80
CA ASP A 83 11.33 12.28 -18.41
C ASP A 83 11.86 13.68 -18.78
N ARG A 84 11.24 14.28 -19.80
CA ARG A 84 11.69 15.52 -20.43
C ARG A 84 10.50 16.39 -20.71
N ARG A 85 10.73 17.72 -20.68
CA ARG A 85 9.74 18.68 -21.19
C ARG A 85 9.52 18.42 -22.68
N PRO A 86 8.32 18.02 -23.11
CA PRO A 86 8.01 17.78 -24.53
C PRO A 86 7.73 19.08 -25.29
N SER A 87 7.78 20.22 -24.61
CA SER A 87 7.53 21.54 -25.19
C SER A 87 8.84 22.21 -25.56
N GLN A 88 8.96 22.63 -26.82
CA GLN A 88 10.18 23.22 -27.36
C GLN A 88 9.87 24.24 -28.46
N TRP A 89 10.80 25.16 -28.68
CA TRP A 89 10.82 26.00 -29.87
C TRP A 89 11.49 25.24 -31.02
N VAL A 90 10.80 25.12 -32.15
CA VAL A 90 11.30 24.43 -33.35
C VAL A 90 11.41 25.43 -34.48
N ALA A 91 12.55 25.44 -35.19
CA ALA A 91 12.72 26.27 -36.38
C ALA A 91 11.84 25.77 -37.53
N ASP A 92 11.33 26.70 -38.34
CA ASP A 92 10.49 26.38 -39.49
C ASP A 92 11.29 25.57 -40.53
N GLY A 93 10.68 24.49 -41.04
CA GLY A 93 11.29 23.61 -42.03
C GLY A 93 12.18 22.50 -41.48
N VAL A 94 12.44 22.45 -40.16
CA VAL A 94 13.19 21.35 -39.54
C VAL A 94 12.27 20.16 -39.26
N SER A 95 12.65 18.99 -39.78
CA SER A 95 11.98 17.72 -39.46
C SER A 95 12.22 17.32 -38.00
N PRO A 96 11.23 16.72 -37.32
CA PRO A 96 11.42 16.25 -35.94
C PRO A 96 12.57 15.24 -35.87
N THR A 97 13.47 15.41 -34.90
CA THR A 97 14.49 14.39 -34.61
C THR A 97 13.80 13.16 -34.01
N PRO A 98 13.98 11.95 -34.58
CA PRO A 98 13.46 10.73 -33.96
C PRO A 98 14.10 10.50 -32.59
N TYR A 99 13.29 10.03 -31.63
CA TYR A 99 13.75 9.73 -30.27
C TYR A 99 13.75 8.21 -30.02
N ALA A 100 14.58 7.78 -29.06
CA ALA A 100 14.50 6.42 -28.53
C ALA A 100 13.08 6.19 -27.99
N LYS A 101 12.48 5.07 -28.37
CA LYS A 101 11.11 4.71 -27.97
C LYS A 101 11.10 4.31 -26.49
N GLY A 102 10.23 4.95 -25.71
CA GLY A 102 10.01 4.64 -24.29
C GLY A 102 10.64 5.65 -23.32
N GLU A 103 10.35 5.49 -22.03
CA GLU A 103 10.76 6.43 -20.98
C GLU A 103 12.16 6.11 -20.40
N GLY A 104 12.81 5.05 -20.89
CA GLY A 104 14.11 4.60 -20.42
C GLY A 104 14.02 3.90 -19.05
N PRO A 105 15.17 3.61 -18.42
CA PRO A 105 15.18 3.07 -17.06
C PRO A 105 14.52 4.00 -16.06
N SER A 106 13.86 3.44 -15.05
CA SER A 106 13.22 4.20 -13.98
C SER A 106 13.93 4.04 -12.63
N MET A 107 13.61 4.92 -11.68
CA MET A 107 14.00 4.82 -10.29
C MET A 107 12.80 5.21 -9.44
N MET A 108 12.39 4.35 -8.54
CA MET A 108 11.34 4.61 -7.58
C MET A 108 11.96 5.05 -6.26
N VAL A 109 11.37 6.05 -5.64
CA VAL A 109 11.69 6.49 -4.28
C VAL A 109 10.40 6.41 -3.47
N ALA A 110 10.44 5.65 -2.39
CA ALA A 110 9.40 5.60 -1.37
C ALA A 110 9.97 6.18 -0.07
N ASP A 111 9.24 7.06 0.61
CA ASP A 111 9.72 7.69 1.84
C ASP A 111 8.56 8.22 2.68
N PHE A 112 8.87 8.58 3.93
CA PHE A 112 7.93 9.23 4.85
C PHE A 112 8.34 10.68 5.07
N VAL A 113 7.37 11.58 5.12
CA VAL A 113 7.58 13.01 5.40
C VAL A 113 6.61 13.51 6.46
N SER A 114 7.12 14.29 7.42
CA SER A 114 6.31 15.06 8.36
C SER A 114 6.59 16.55 8.22
N ALA A 115 5.63 17.39 8.61
CA ALA A 115 5.84 18.83 8.68
C ALA A 115 6.87 19.20 9.77
N ASP A 116 6.96 18.38 10.81
CA ASP A 116 7.78 18.63 11.99
C ASP A 116 9.26 18.34 11.76
N TYR A 117 9.58 17.28 11.01
CA TYR A 117 10.95 16.77 10.86
C TYR A 117 11.40 16.63 9.41
N GLY A 118 10.52 16.87 8.43
CA GLY A 118 10.82 16.59 7.03
C GLY A 118 10.88 15.09 6.76
N TRP A 119 11.89 14.64 6.03
CA TRP A 119 12.06 13.21 5.69
C TRP A 119 12.44 12.38 6.91
N LEU A 120 11.81 11.20 7.08
CA LEU A 120 12.05 10.34 8.23
C LEU A 120 13.49 9.81 8.26
N ARG A 121 14.22 10.22 9.30
CA ARG A 121 15.61 9.88 9.57
C ARG A 121 15.86 9.73 11.06
N SER A 122 16.90 8.97 11.41
CA SER A 122 17.39 8.95 12.78
C SER A 122 17.90 10.32 13.22
N LYS A 123 17.91 10.58 14.53
CA LYS A 123 18.38 11.84 15.12
C LYS A 123 19.84 12.15 14.77
N ASP A 124 20.67 11.13 14.64
CA ASP A 124 22.07 11.25 14.21
C ASP A 124 22.25 11.39 12.69
N GLY A 125 21.17 11.23 11.91
CA GLY A 125 21.15 11.31 10.46
C GLY A 125 21.80 10.12 9.73
N LEU A 126 22.19 9.06 10.43
CA LEU A 126 22.86 7.89 9.85
C LEU A 126 21.88 6.90 9.20
N GLU A 127 20.62 6.89 9.64
CA GLU A 127 19.57 6.02 9.12
C GLU A 127 18.44 6.82 8.49
N SER A 128 17.78 6.22 7.49
CA SER A 128 16.60 6.76 6.84
C SER A 128 15.65 5.63 6.46
N ALA A 129 14.34 5.86 6.56
CA ALA A 129 13.33 4.94 6.04
C ALA A 129 13.16 5.03 4.52
N ARG A 130 13.88 5.92 3.82
CA ARG A 130 13.85 5.99 2.36
C ARG A 130 14.23 4.67 1.72
N VAL A 131 13.42 4.24 0.76
CA VAL A 131 13.74 3.13 -0.14
C VAL A 131 13.99 3.68 -1.53
N ILE A 132 15.16 3.34 -2.08
CA ILE A 132 15.47 3.55 -3.50
C ILE A 132 15.34 2.20 -4.18
N PHE A 133 14.41 2.11 -5.11
CA PHE A 133 14.09 0.88 -5.80
C PHE A 133 14.26 1.07 -7.32
N ARG A 134 14.71 0.04 -8.03
CA ARG A 134 14.93 0.07 -9.48
C ARG A 134 13.92 -0.85 -10.16
N PRO A 135 12.75 -0.34 -10.56
CA PRO A 135 11.72 -1.16 -11.18
C PRO A 135 12.21 -1.83 -12.46
N GLY A 136 11.81 -3.09 -12.64
CA GLY A 136 11.97 -3.81 -13.90
C GLY A 136 12.40 -5.27 -13.74
N LYS A 137 12.00 -6.10 -14.72
CA LYS A 137 12.23 -7.56 -14.75
C LYS A 137 13.69 -7.99 -14.61
N ASN A 138 14.63 -7.18 -15.11
CA ASN A 138 16.07 -7.44 -15.04
C ASN A 138 16.77 -6.49 -14.04
N ARG A 139 16.03 -6.00 -13.05
CA ARG A 139 16.47 -5.07 -12.00
C ARG A 139 15.89 -5.57 -10.67
N ASP A 140 15.36 -4.69 -9.83
CA ASP A 140 14.90 -5.05 -8.48
C ASP A 140 13.49 -5.66 -8.51
N GLY A 141 12.85 -5.74 -9.68
CA GLY A 141 11.53 -6.36 -9.86
C GLY A 141 10.39 -5.36 -9.67
N TYR A 142 9.42 -5.72 -8.83
CA TYR A 142 8.24 -4.92 -8.50
C TYR A 142 8.28 -4.55 -7.02
N PHE A 143 7.89 -3.31 -6.69
CA PHE A 143 7.76 -2.89 -5.30
C PHE A 143 6.51 -3.54 -4.71
N THR A 144 6.68 -4.40 -3.72
CA THR A 144 5.61 -5.25 -3.18
C THR A 144 5.15 -4.79 -1.80
N ASN A 145 4.02 -5.32 -1.34
CA ASN A 145 3.59 -5.10 0.06
C ASN A 145 4.63 -5.57 1.10
N GLU A 146 5.47 -6.56 0.78
CA GLU A 146 6.55 -6.98 1.68
C GLU A 146 7.61 -5.88 1.82
N GLU A 147 7.91 -5.15 0.75
CA GLU A 147 8.81 -4.00 0.80
C GLU A 147 8.21 -2.83 1.60
N ILE A 148 6.90 -2.58 1.46
CA ILE A 148 6.19 -1.58 2.27
C ILE A 148 6.24 -1.93 3.75
N LEU A 149 5.99 -3.20 4.10
CA LEU A 149 6.05 -3.68 5.48
C LEU A 149 7.48 -3.59 6.05
N ALA A 150 8.51 -3.94 5.27
CA ALA A 150 9.89 -3.81 5.69
C ALA A 150 10.30 -2.34 5.89
N GLN A 151 9.84 -1.45 5.00
CA GLN A 151 10.05 -0.01 5.11
C GLN A 151 9.37 0.55 6.37
N LEU A 152 8.12 0.16 6.62
CA LEU A 152 7.36 0.59 7.80
C LEU A 152 7.99 0.08 9.09
N ALA A 153 8.46 -1.18 9.12
CA ALA A 153 9.19 -1.73 10.27
C ALA A 153 10.42 -0.89 10.60
N LYS A 154 11.25 -0.58 9.60
CA LYS A 154 12.42 0.30 9.78
C LYS A 154 12.02 1.70 10.25
N ALA A 155 10.91 2.24 9.75
CA ALA A 155 10.42 3.53 10.19
C ALA A 155 10.00 3.51 11.68
N MET A 156 9.31 2.47 12.11
CA MET A 156 8.92 2.27 13.51
C MET A 156 10.16 2.11 14.40
N ASP A 157 11.17 1.32 13.99
CA ASP A 157 12.41 1.14 14.74
C ASP A 157 13.13 2.49 15.01
N ILE A 158 13.18 3.37 14.00
CA ILE A 158 13.76 4.72 14.14
C ILE A 158 12.95 5.54 15.14
N LEU A 159 11.62 5.53 15.03
CA LEU A 159 10.75 6.35 15.87
C LEU A 159 10.72 5.90 17.33
N GLU A 160 10.63 4.60 17.58
CA GLU A 160 10.66 4.05 18.94
C GLU A 160 11.96 4.35 19.67
N ARG A 161 13.09 4.32 18.95
CA ARG A 161 14.40 4.60 19.52
C ARG A 161 14.63 6.10 19.73
N ASP A 162 14.33 6.91 18.72
CA ASP A 162 14.77 8.30 18.69
C ASP A 162 13.70 9.28 19.20
N TYR A 163 12.40 8.92 19.14
CA TYR A 163 11.27 9.77 19.52
C TYR A 163 10.26 9.05 20.46
N PRO A 164 10.70 8.39 21.56
CA PRO A 164 9.83 7.54 22.40
C PRO A 164 8.72 8.31 23.15
N ASP A 165 8.89 9.61 23.29
CA ASP A 165 7.97 10.49 24.02
C ASP A 165 6.84 11.06 23.14
N GLU A 166 6.85 10.73 21.84
CA GLU A 166 5.84 11.14 20.87
C GLU A 166 4.96 9.96 20.44
N ASP A 167 3.74 10.26 20.04
CA ASP A 167 2.88 9.33 19.31
C ASP A 167 3.05 9.58 17.81
N HIS A 168 2.98 8.51 17.02
CA HIS A 168 3.19 8.59 15.57
C HIS A 168 2.03 7.99 14.79
N VAL A 169 1.61 8.67 13.72
CA VAL A 169 0.59 8.20 12.79
C VAL A 169 1.18 8.15 11.40
N PHE A 170 1.08 6.99 10.75
CA PHE A 170 1.45 6.82 9.36
C PHE A 170 0.21 6.97 8.48
N VAL A 171 0.32 7.82 7.46
CA VAL A 171 -0.73 8.07 6.46
C VAL A 171 -0.26 7.52 5.12
N PHE A 172 -1.05 6.60 4.60
CA PHE A 172 -0.86 5.95 3.31
C PHE A 172 -2.02 6.31 2.38
N ASP A 173 -1.80 6.19 1.07
CA ASP A 173 -2.88 6.26 0.11
C ASP A 173 -3.63 4.91 0.04
N ASN A 174 -4.58 4.81 -0.91
CA ASN A 174 -5.37 3.59 -1.11
C ASN A 174 -4.81 2.71 -2.23
N ALA A 175 -3.50 2.77 -2.51
CA ALA A 175 -2.86 1.90 -3.48
C ALA A 175 -3.12 0.43 -3.12
N THR A 176 -3.33 -0.40 -4.14
CA THR A 176 -3.69 -1.81 -3.94
C THR A 176 -2.61 -2.60 -3.19
N THR A 177 -1.36 -2.17 -3.25
CA THR A 177 -0.22 -2.70 -2.50
C THR A 177 -0.31 -2.38 -1.01
N HIS A 178 -0.86 -1.21 -0.64
CA HIS A 178 -1.04 -0.77 0.75
C HIS A 178 -2.24 -1.48 1.39
N LEU A 179 -3.28 -1.75 0.58
CA LEU A 179 -4.50 -2.45 1.02
C LEU A 179 -4.41 -3.99 0.95
N LYS A 180 -3.21 -4.54 0.70
CA LYS A 180 -3.03 -5.99 0.59
C LYS A 180 -3.30 -6.65 1.95
N ARG A 181 -4.18 -7.64 1.96
CA ARG A 181 -4.42 -8.50 3.13
C ARG A 181 -3.36 -9.59 3.22
N ALA A 182 -3.23 -10.20 4.40
CA ALA A 182 -2.43 -11.41 4.58
C ALA A 182 -2.80 -12.47 3.53
N GLU A 183 -1.82 -13.29 3.14
CA GLU A 183 -1.98 -14.30 2.09
C GLU A 183 -3.08 -15.32 2.41
N ASP A 184 -3.32 -15.61 3.69
CA ASP A 184 -4.33 -16.54 4.19
C ASP A 184 -5.65 -15.85 4.61
N ALA A 185 -5.78 -14.54 4.40
CA ALA A 185 -6.93 -13.77 4.85
C ALA A 185 -8.25 -14.30 4.26
N ILE A 186 -9.30 -14.27 5.08
CA ILE A 186 -10.61 -14.78 4.71
C ILE A 186 -11.20 -14.00 3.53
N SER A 187 -11.64 -14.72 2.51
CA SER A 187 -12.30 -14.15 1.34
C SER A 187 -13.35 -15.09 0.76
N ALA A 188 -14.62 -14.67 0.82
CA ALA A 188 -15.73 -15.44 0.26
C ALA A 188 -15.76 -15.44 -1.28
N ARG A 189 -15.01 -14.55 -1.96
CA ARG A 189 -15.14 -14.30 -3.42
C ARG A 189 -14.86 -15.52 -4.30
N LYS A 190 -14.07 -16.50 -3.83
CA LYS A 190 -13.63 -17.66 -4.61
C LYS A 190 -13.87 -19.00 -3.90
N MET A 191 -14.59 -19.00 -2.79
CA MET A 191 -14.90 -20.23 -2.05
C MET A 191 -15.86 -21.11 -2.86
N SER A 192 -15.65 -22.42 -2.85
CA SER A 192 -16.61 -23.35 -3.45
C SER A 192 -17.86 -23.49 -2.56
N ARG A 193 -19.05 -23.55 -3.16
CA ARG A 193 -20.30 -23.81 -2.43
C ARG A 193 -20.24 -25.15 -1.68
N ASN A 194 -19.84 -26.19 -2.39
CA ASN A 194 -19.81 -27.56 -1.90
C ASN A 194 -18.40 -27.96 -1.47
N THR A 195 -18.32 -28.99 -0.61
CA THR A 195 -17.05 -29.69 -0.33
C THR A 195 -16.44 -30.18 -1.65
N PRO A 196 -15.17 -29.87 -1.95
CA PRO A 196 -14.55 -30.31 -3.20
C PRO A 196 -14.46 -31.83 -3.31
N ALA A 197 -14.41 -32.37 -4.53
CA ALA A 197 -14.25 -33.81 -4.76
C ALA A 197 -12.89 -34.35 -4.27
N VAL A 198 -12.80 -35.66 -4.03
CA VAL A 198 -11.54 -36.33 -3.67
C VAL A 198 -10.50 -36.06 -4.77
N GLY A 199 -9.27 -35.71 -4.36
CA GLY A 199 -8.19 -35.33 -5.26
C GLY A 199 -8.25 -33.89 -5.80
N LYS A 200 -9.29 -33.10 -5.50
CA LYS A 200 -9.44 -31.70 -5.96
C LYS A 200 -9.66 -30.72 -4.82
N ASN A 201 -8.75 -30.66 -3.85
CA ASN A 201 -8.90 -29.74 -2.72
C ASN A 201 -8.81 -28.26 -3.15
N TRP A 202 -9.53 -27.41 -2.41
CA TRP A 202 -9.52 -25.96 -2.58
C TRP A 202 -8.65 -25.32 -1.51
N GLY A 203 -7.94 -24.25 -1.88
CA GLY A 203 -7.09 -23.46 -1.00
C GLY A 203 -6.70 -22.17 -1.72
N ILE A 204 -6.08 -21.24 -1.00
CA ILE A 204 -5.60 -19.98 -1.57
C ILE A 204 -4.31 -20.25 -2.34
N GLU A 205 -4.27 -19.84 -3.61
CA GLU A 205 -3.07 -19.96 -4.43
C GLU A 205 -2.10 -18.81 -4.14
N VAL A 206 -0.93 -19.16 -3.62
CA VAL A 206 0.14 -18.22 -3.28
C VAL A 206 1.42 -18.58 -4.02
N ASN A 207 2.37 -17.66 -4.09
CA ASN A 207 3.70 -17.97 -4.61
C ASN A 207 4.39 -18.99 -3.69
N LEU A 208 4.93 -20.06 -4.26
CA LEU A 208 5.79 -20.98 -3.53
C LEU A 208 7.06 -20.25 -3.14
N ARG A 209 7.44 -20.30 -1.87
CA ARG A 209 8.68 -19.72 -1.35
C ARG A 209 9.64 -20.81 -0.87
N ASN A 210 10.94 -20.57 -1.00
CA ASN A 210 11.98 -21.44 -0.47
C ASN A 210 12.22 -21.19 1.04
N ALA A 211 13.17 -21.90 1.65
CA ALA A 211 13.50 -21.75 3.07
C ALA A 211 14.03 -20.34 3.44
N ALA A 212 14.56 -19.60 2.48
CA ALA A 212 15.02 -18.21 2.66
C ALA A 212 13.87 -17.19 2.46
N GLY A 213 12.65 -17.64 2.17
CA GLY A 213 11.51 -16.78 1.91
C GLY A 213 11.43 -16.26 0.47
N GLU A 214 12.28 -16.69 -0.45
CA GLU A 214 12.31 -16.20 -1.83
C GLU A 214 11.32 -16.97 -2.72
N VAL A 215 10.73 -16.30 -3.71
CA VAL A 215 9.79 -16.93 -4.66
C VAL A 215 10.52 -17.95 -5.55
N VAL A 216 9.98 -19.16 -5.63
CA VAL A 216 10.48 -20.23 -6.50
C VAL A 216 9.90 -20.09 -7.90
N TYR A 217 10.75 -20.12 -8.92
CA TYR A 217 10.35 -20.02 -10.32
C TYR A 217 10.43 -21.37 -11.05
N ASP A 218 9.61 -21.55 -12.08
CA ASP A 218 9.71 -22.67 -13.01
C ASP A 218 10.77 -22.45 -14.10
N GLU A 219 10.98 -23.44 -14.97
CA GLU A 219 11.93 -23.38 -16.09
C GLU A 219 11.64 -22.23 -17.08
N LYS A 220 10.39 -21.75 -17.11
CA LYS A 220 9.93 -20.62 -17.94
C LYS A 220 9.98 -19.29 -17.19
N ARG A 221 10.60 -19.25 -16.00
CA ARG A 221 10.66 -18.10 -15.09
C ARG A 221 9.29 -17.56 -14.67
N LYS A 222 8.27 -18.42 -14.56
CA LYS A 222 7.01 -18.08 -13.92
C LYS A 222 7.06 -18.48 -12.44
N PRO A 223 6.51 -17.66 -11.52
CA PRO A 223 6.39 -18.04 -10.12
C PRO A 223 5.62 -19.37 -9.99
N LYS A 224 6.23 -20.37 -9.36
CA LYS A 224 5.52 -21.59 -8.96
C LYS A 224 4.48 -21.21 -7.92
N LYS A 225 3.32 -21.87 -7.99
CA LYS A 225 2.22 -21.66 -7.06
C LYS A 225 2.10 -22.84 -6.12
N THR A 226 1.67 -22.56 -4.90
CA THR A 226 1.24 -23.57 -3.94
C THR A 226 -0.11 -23.16 -3.36
N LYS A 227 -0.82 -24.11 -2.73
CA LYS A 227 -2.10 -23.84 -2.07
C LYS A 227 -1.90 -23.83 -0.57
N ILE A 228 -2.37 -22.79 0.09
CA ILE A 228 -2.45 -22.69 1.55
C ILE A 228 -3.90 -22.71 2.02
N LYS A 229 -4.09 -22.96 3.32
CA LYS A 229 -5.39 -22.86 3.97
C LYS A 229 -5.70 -21.41 4.29
N MET A 230 -6.98 -21.04 4.24
CA MET A 230 -7.46 -19.80 4.86
C MET A 230 -7.27 -19.85 6.37
N ALA A 231 -7.04 -18.67 6.95
CA ALA A 231 -7.17 -18.44 8.38
C ALA A 231 -8.60 -18.77 8.86
N ASN A 232 -8.71 -19.10 10.15
CA ASN A 232 -9.99 -19.41 10.78
C ASN A 232 -10.90 -18.18 10.79
N GLY A 233 -12.19 -18.41 10.57
CA GLY A 233 -13.22 -17.47 10.97
C GLY A 233 -13.44 -17.50 12.47
N PHE A 234 -14.33 -16.64 12.96
CA PHE A 234 -14.77 -16.66 14.35
C PHE A 234 -16.30 -16.65 14.42
N PHE A 235 -16.85 -17.39 15.39
CA PHE A 235 -18.25 -17.32 15.78
C PHE A 235 -18.51 -16.08 16.63
N ALA A 236 -19.79 -15.79 16.91
CA ALA A 236 -20.18 -14.61 17.69
C ALA A 236 -19.67 -14.65 19.15
N ASP A 237 -19.42 -15.84 19.69
CA ASP A 237 -18.82 -16.06 21.00
C ASP A 237 -17.28 -15.98 21.00
N GLY A 238 -16.67 -15.66 19.85
CA GLY A 238 -15.22 -15.58 19.68
C GLY A 238 -14.53 -16.93 19.48
N THR A 239 -15.25 -18.04 19.45
CA THR A 239 -14.63 -19.35 19.17
C THR A 239 -14.20 -19.45 17.70
N PRO A 240 -13.05 -20.08 17.40
CA PRO A 240 -12.56 -20.18 16.03
C PRO A 240 -13.39 -21.20 15.23
N GLN A 241 -13.73 -20.82 13.99
CA GLN A 241 -14.34 -21.68 12.99
C GLN A 241 -13.29 -22.08 11.96
N ASP A 242 -12.86 -23.35 11.98
CA ASP A 242 -12.02 -23.90 10.92
C ASP A 242 -12.85 -24.07 9.63
N PHE A 243 -12.30 -23.64 8.50
CA PHE A 243 -12.91 -23.80 7.19
C PHE A 243 -12.50 -25.09 6.48
N TYR A 244 -11.62 -25.87 7.10
CA TYR A 244 -11.14 -27.15 6.64
C TYR A 244 -11.54 -28.22 7.66
N PHE A 245 -11.74 -29.44 7.20
CA PHE A 245 -12.02 -30.53 8.11
C PHE A 245 -10.78 -30.88 8.95
N GLY A 246 -11.00 -31.15 10.24
CA GLY A 246 -9.95 -31.56 11.17
C GLY A 246 -9.40 -32.95 10.87
N MET A 247 -8.32 -33.32 11.55
CA MET A 247 -7.64 -34.61 11.34
C MET A 247 -8.50 -35.82 11.70
N GLU A 248 -9.45 -35.65 12.62
CA GLU A 248 -10.36 -36.69 13.10
C GLU A 248 -11.50 -37.05 12.13
N THR A 249 -11.51 -36.46 10.93
CA THR A 249 -12.60 -36.64 9.95
C THR A 249 -12.20 -37.58 8.83
N GLU A 250 -13.17 -38.09 8.07
CA GLU A 250 -12.91 -38.90 6.87
C GLU A 250 -12.17 -38.15 5.75
N ARG A 251 -12.14 -36.81 5.81
CA ARG A 251 -11.57 -35.94 4.76
C ARG A 251 -10.65 -34.86 5.34
N PRO A 252 -9.58 -35.23 6.07
CA PRO A 252 -8.78 -34.29 6.83
C PRO A 252 -8.09 -33.26 5.93
N GLY A 253 -8.12 -31.99 6.35
CA GLY A 253 -7.53 -30.87 5.61
C GLY A 253 -8.26 -30.46 4.34
N VAL A 254 -9.39 -31.09 3.99
CA VAL A 254 -10.23 -30.70 2.85
C VAL A 254 -11.08 -29.49 3.21
N PHE A 255 -11.19 -28.53 2.29
CA PHE A 255 -12.08 -27.38 2.46
C PHE A 255 -13.54 -27.82 2.61
N LYS A 256 -14.23 -27.33 3.63
CA LYS A 256 -15.60 -27.76 3.97
C LYS A 256 -16.62 -27.41 2.88
N GLY A 257 -16.41 -26.29 2.18
CA GLY A 257 -17.43 -25.68 1.31
C GLY A 257 -18.29 -24.68 2.07
N MET A 258 -18.72 -23.60 1.40
CA MET A 258 -19.52 -22.54 2.02
C MET A 258 -20.81 -23.07 2.66
N ALA A 259 -21.44 -24.08 2.07
CA ALA A 259 -22.65 -24.66 2.65
C ALA A 259 -22.37 -25.20 4.06
N VAL A 260 -21.40 -26.10 4.22
CA VAL A 260 -21.08 -26.64 5.56
C VAL A 260 -20.71 -25.53 6.55
N ILE A 261 -19.90 -24.55 6.11
CA ILE A 261 -19.47 -23.40 6.94
C ILE A 261 -20.68 -22.56 7.39
N LEU A 262 -21.66 -22.32 6.52
CA LEU A 262 -22.88 -21.57 6.86
C LEU A 262 -23.81 -22.38 7.78
N LYS A 263 -23.88 -23.70 7.59
CA LYS A 263 -24.66 -24.60 8.45
C LYS A 263 -24.14 -24.56 9.89
N GLU A 264 -22.82 -24.62 10.04
CA GLU A 264 -22.14 -24.49 11.34
C GLU A 264 -22.46 -23.16 12.03
N ARG A 265 -22.73 -22.10 11.26
CA ARG A 265 -23.15 -20.79 11.76
C ARG A 265 -24.66 -20.69 12.04
N GLY A 266 -25.42 -21.77 11.85
CA GLY A 266 -26.86 -21.79 12.08
C GLY A 266 -27.70 -21.21 10.93
N HIS A 267 -27.12 -21.00 9.74
CA HIS A 267 -27.89 -20.61 8.57
C HIS A 267 -28.51 -21.82 7.89
N ASP A 268 -29.77 -21.68 7.48
CA ASP A 268 -30.42 -22.63 6.60
C ASP A 268 -29.95 -22.42 5.16
N ILE A 269 -29.64 -23.52 4.48
CA ILE A 269 -29.02 -23.55 3.15
C ILE A 269 -29.91 -24.32 2.16
N THR A 270 -31.12 -24.67 2.60
CA THR A 270 -32.19 -25.20 1.76
C THR A 270 -32.80 -24.08 0.91
N TYR A 271 -31.97 -23.45 0.08
CA TYR A 271 -32.44 -22.73 -1.10
C TYR A 271 -31.82 -23.39 -2.34
N THR A 272 -32.69 -24.13 -3.03
CA THR A 272 -32.55 -24.56 -4.41
C THR A 272 -32.47 -23.35 -5.31
N ASP A 273 -31.33 -23.18 -5.96
CA ASP A 273 -31.18 -23.05 -7.42
C ASP A 273 -29.70 -23.33 -7.78
#